data_AF-A0A8C2PRT8-F1
#
_entry.id   AF-A0A8C2PRT8-F1
#
_cell.length_a   1.000
_cell.length_b   1.000
_cell.length_c   1.000
_cell.angle_alpha   90.00
_cell.angle_beta   90.00
_cell.angle_gamma   90.00
#
_symmetry.space_group_name_H-M   'P 1'
#
loop_
_entity.id
_entity.type
_entity.pdbx_description
1 polymer ?
#
loop_
_entity_poly.entity_id
_entity_poly.type
_entity_poly.pdbx_seq_one_letter_code
_entity_poly.pdbx_strand_id
1 'polypeptide(L)'
;MQRTVYTDGLDQYFIEQLFRLPGGEMRHLENIRVSQPPRSRVLLWADLKHSDMEEIEKSNSIPEIERILCRALLASDVAQPKQRVLLELYTNLVLFCKDRHFNREQTSVLISIIKNVHQFNTETPLNNTDHCLTYCSELLLCHSVRRPPFSIDLFSSEQVTQILSYFINTYMRHYFLYKYIFTPEVQLDISLSYIGIPEDTDTEETAQSGSSPKSELKTIVQKEVRDEVMRLSAQLQQRLQDSADQLNNAISKLETNIQIKK
;
A
#
# COMPACT_ATOMS: atom_id res chain seq x y z
N MET A 1 -33.18 12.18 12.05
CA MET A 1 -32.99 10.77 11.67
C MET A 1 -31.49 10.50 11.67
N GLN A 2 -30.98 9.94 12.77
CA GLN A 2 -29.56 9.70 13.01
C GLN A 2 -29.06 8.60 12.07
N ARG A 3 -27.94 8.83 11.37
CA ARG A 3 -27.12 7.75 10.79
C ARG A 3 -25.91 7.59 11.69
N THR A 4 -25.93 6.51 12.45
CA THR A 4 -24.81 5.96 13.19
C THR A 4 -23.78 5.47 12.17
N VAL A 5 -22.61 6.10 12.15
CA VAL A 5 -21.44 5.60 11.43
C VAL A 5 -20.70 4.68 12.40
N TYR A 6 -20.75 3.38 12.14
CA TYR A 6 -19.88 2.40 12.76
C TYR A 6 -18.49 2.56 12.13
N THR A 7 -17.53 3.04 12.92
CA THR A 7 -16.10 2.96 12.60
C THR A 7 -15.38 2.30 13.77
N ASP A 8 -14.73 1.19 13.44
CA ASP A 8 -13.64 0.48 14.10
C ASP A 8 -13.14 1.04 15.44
N GLY A 9 -13.72 0.54 16.53
CA GLY A 9 -13.18 0.69 17.88
C GLY A 9 -12.13 -0.37 18.24
N LEU A 10 -11.78 -1.29 17.34
CA LEU A 10 -10.91 -2.43 17.65
C LEU A 10 -9.43 -2.17 17.38
N ASP A 11 -9.07 -1.35 16.39
CA ASP A 11 -7.66 -1.04 16.09
C ASP A 11 -7.06 -0.06 17.11
N GLN A 12 -7.85 0.90 17.60
CA GLN A 12 -7.35 1.89 18.55
C GLN A 12 -7.17 1.32 19.96
N TYR A 13 -7.98 0.32 20.35
CA TYR A 13 -7.85 -0.37 21.63
C TYR A 13 -6.65 -1.32 21.70
N PHE A 14 -6.29 -1.94 20.56
CA PHE A 14 -5.14 -2.85 20.50
C PHE A 14 -3.81 -2.09 20.58
N ILE A 15 -3.75 -0.91 19.93
CA ILE A 15 -2.65 0.04 20.04
C ILE A 15 -2.51 0.55 21.49
N GLU A 16 -3.61 1.01 22.12
CA GLU A 16 -3.62 1.52 23.49
C GLU A 16 -3.18 0.49 24.56
N GLN A 17 -3.47 -0.80 24.36
CA GLN A 17 -3.04 -1.84 25.30
C GLN A 17 -1.55 -2.19 25.18
N LEU A 18 -0.95 -2.06 24.00
CA LEU A 18 0.48 -2.34 23.80
C LEU A 18 1.41 -1.30 24.47
N PHE A 19 0.89 -0.10 24.79
CA PHE A 19 1.65 1.03 25.31
C PHE A 19 1.54 1.24 26.84
N ARG A 20 0.80 0.40 27.57
CA ARG A 20 0.80 0.40 29.05
C ARG A 20 1.88 -0.52 29.63
N LEU A 21 3.14 -0.08 29.59
CA LEU A 21 4.15 -0.57 30.54
C LEU A 21 4.38 0.52 31.60
N PRO A 22 4.41 0.18 32.90
CA PRO A 22 4.58 1.17 33.96
C PRO A 22 6.05 1.58 34.03
N GLY A 23 6.34 2.87 33.86
CA GLY A 23 7.64 3.44 34.29
C GLY A 23 8.48 4.18 33.24
N GLY A 24 7.90 4.69 32.17
CA GLY A 24 8.60 5.64 31.29
C GLY A 24 7.71 6.81 30.93
N GLU A 25 8.14 8.04 31.23
CA GLU A 25 7.57 9.23 30.59
C GLU A 25 7.85 9.12 29.08
N MET A 26 6.90 8.55 28.33
CA MET A 26 6.90 8.64 26.89
C MET A 26 6.61 10.09 26.52
N ARG A 27 7.61 10.76 25.93
CA ARG A 27 7.34 11.97 25.17
C ARG A 27 6.27 11.61 24.14
N HIS A 28 5.09 12.17 24.30
CA HIS A 28 3.98 12.01 23.38
C HIS A 28 4.50 12.22 21.95
N LEU A 29 4.37 11.21 21.08
CA LEU A 29 4.61 11.31 19.63
C LEU A 29 3.50 12.15 18.97
N GLU A 30 3.13 13.27 19.59
CA GLU A 30 2.00 14.13 19.22
C GLU A 30 2.24 14.95 17.94
N ASN A 31 3.36 14.74 17.25
CA ASN A 31 3.72 15.54 16.08
C ASN A 31 4.32 14.71 14.94
N ILE A 32 3.73 13.57 14.59
CA ILE A 32 3.91 13.07 13.22
C ILE A 32 3.09 13.99 12.30
N ARG A 33 3.69 15.13 11.92
CA ARG A 33 3.05 16.12 11.05
C ARG A 33 2.99 15.56 9.64
N VAL A 34 1.77 15.39 9.14
CA VAL A 34 1.52 15.19 7.71
C VAL A 34 2.03 16.44 6.96
N SER A 35 2.71 16.22 5.84
CA SER A 35 3.18 17.30 4.96
C SER A 35 2.01 18.22 4.58
N GLN A 36 2.23 19.53 4.66
CA GLN A 36 1.21 20.50 4.26
C GLN A 36 1.09 20.51 2.73
N PRO A 37 -0.14 20.67 2.19
CA PRO A 37 -0.33 20.72 0.75
C PRO A 37 0.45 21.90 0.13
N PRO A 38 1.02 21.73 -1.07
CA PRO A 38 1.67 22.81 -1.78
C PRO A 38 0.71 23.99 -2.04
N ARG A 39 1.25 25.20 -2.16
CA ARG A 39 0.43 26.36 -2.54
C ARG A 39 -0.17 26.17 -3.92
N SER A 40 -1.48 26.32 -4.01
CA SER A 40 -2.23 26.34 -5.26
C SER A 40 -1.74 27.46 -6.18
N ARG A 41 -1.59 27.13 -7.47
CA ARG A 41 -1.13 28.02 -8.53
C ARG A 41 -1.82 27.66 -9.84
N VAL A 42 -1.74 28.55 -10.83
CA VAL A 42 -2.28 28.29 -12.17
C VAL A 42 -1.43 27.21 -12.87
N LEU A 43 -2.08 26.16 -13.38
CA LEU A 43 -1.45 24.96 -13.98
C LEU A 43 -1.67 24.86 -15.50
N LEU A 44 -2.02 25.96 -16.16
CA LEU A 44 -2.28 25.98 -17.59
C LEU A 44 -1.01 25.61 -18.38
N TRP A 45 -1.09 24.53 -19.18
CA TRP A 45 0.02 23.96 -19.96
C TRP A 45 1.24 23.51 -19.13
N ALA A 46 1.06 23.24 -17.84
CA ALA A 46 2.15 22.86 -16.94
C ALA A 46 2.74 21.48 -17.30
N ASP A 47 1.87 20.49 -17.52
CA ASP A 47 2.27 19.10 -17.77
C ASP A 47 2.05 18.66 -19.23
N LEU A 48 0.91 19.03 -19.81
CA LEU A 48 0.58 18.75 -21.21
C LEU A 48 0.73 20.02 -22.04
N LYS A 49 1.51 19.96 -23.12
CA LYS A 49 1.68 21.10 -24.04
C LYS A 49 0.48 21.23 -24.98
N HIS A 50 0.35 22.41 -25.61
CA HIS A 50 -0.70 22.66 -26.60
C HIS A 50 -0.70 21.63 -27.74
N SER A 51 0.49 21.26 -28.25
CA SER A 51 0.62 20.25 -29.30
C SER A 51 0.07 18.89 -28.91
N ASP A 52 0.35 18.44 -27.68
CA ASP A 52 -0.10 17.13 -27.19
C ASP A 52 -1.62 17.11 -27.03
N MET A 53 -2.22 18.20 -26.56
CA MET A 53 -3.67 18.32 -26.45
C MET A 53 -4.38 18.38 -27.80
N GLU A 54 -3.77 19.00 -28.81
CA GLU A 54 -4.31 19.04 -30.17
C GLU A 54 -4.33 17.63 -30.80
N GLU A 55 -3.30 16.83 -30.55
CA GLU A 55 -3.27 15.41 -30.95
C GLU A 55 -4.35 14.59 -30.20
N ILE A 56 -4.54 14.83 -28.89
CA ILE A 56 -5.55 14.14 -28.08
C ILE A 56 -6.97 14.48 -28.55
N GLU A 57 -7.26 15.74 -28.88
CA GLU A 57 -8.57 16.18 -29.35
C GLU A 57 -8.94 15.54 -30.70
N LYS A 58 -7.97 15.45 -31.63
CA LYS A 58 -8.17 14.81 -32.94
C LYS A 58 -8.30 13.29 -32.86
N SER A 59 -7.78 12.68 -31.81
CA SER A 59 -7.75 11.23 -31.64
C SER A 59 -9.04 10.70 -31.01
N ASN A 60 -9.73 9.77 -31.67
CA ASN A 60 -10.89 9.06 -31.08
C ASN A 60 -10.55 7.66 -30.56
N SER A 61 -9.31 7.21 -30.77
CA SER A 61 -8.85 5.88 -30.38
C SER A 61 -8.17 5.93 -29.01
N ILE A 62 -8.65 5.10 -28.07
CA ILE A 62 -8.04 4.94 -26.73
C ILE A 62 -6.53 4.67 -26.80
N PRO A 63 -6.03 3.70 -27.61
CA PRO A 63 -4.58 3.43 -27.65
C PRO A 63 -3.75 4.62 -28.17
N GLU A 64 -4.34 5.49 -28.99
CA GLU A 64 -3.63 6.69 -29.47
C GLU A 64 -3.54 7.76 -28.37
N ILE A 65 -4.62 7.94 -27.60
CA ILE A 65 -4.62 8.81 -26.40
C ILE A 65 -3.58 8.30 -25.40
N GLU A 66 -3.54 7.00 -25.13
CA GLU A 66 -2.55 6.37 -24.26
C GLU A 66 -1.12 6.61 -24.74
N ARG A 67 -0.86 6.49 -26.04
CA ARG A 67 0.46 6.75 -26.64
C ARG A 67 0.92 8.19 -26.39
N ILE A 68 0.02 9.16 -26.59
CA ILE A 68 0.33 10.59 -26.39
C ILE A 68 0.54 10.90 -24.91
N LEU A 69 -0.34 10.43 -24.03
CA LEU A 69 -0.23 10.62 -22.59
C LEU A 69 1.04 9.99 -22.02
N CYS A 70 1.39 8.79 -22.49
CA CYS A 70 2.63 8.13 -22.13
C CYS A 70 3.84 8.97 -22.53
N ARG A 71 3.88 9.47 -23.77
CA ARG A 71 4.98 10.33 -24.26
C ARG A 71 5.11 11.62 -23.46
N ALA A 72 4.00 12.23 -23.05
CA ALA A 72 3.99 13.54 -22.42
C ALA A 72 4.22 13.50 -20.90
N LEU A 73 3.62 12.52 -20.20
CA LEU A 73 3.53 12.50 -18.74
C LEU A 73 4.43 11.46 -18.07
N LEU A 74 4.84 10.41 -18.78
CA LEU A 74 5.61 9.30 -18.23
C LEU A 74 7.03 9.33 -18.80
N ALA A 75 8.02 9.63 -17.95
CA ALA A 75 9.40 9.84 -18.36
C ALA A 75 10.23 8.55 -18.59
N SER A 76 9.65 7.34 -18.43
CA SER A 76 10.38 6.07 -18.47
C SER A 76 9.48 4.88 -18.83
N ASP A 77 10.10 3.75 -19.17
CA ASP A 77 9.55 2.46 -19.63
C ASP A 77 8.20 2.01 -19.03
N VAL A 78 7.17 1.99 -19.90
CA VAL A 78 5.79 1.50 -19.68
C VAL A 78 5.73 0.04 -19.20
N ALA A 79 6.86 -0.69 -19.26
CA ALA A 79 6.98 -2.02 -18.69
C ALA A 79 6.65 -2.07 -17.19
N GLN A 80 6.83 -0.98 -16.44
CA GLN A 80 6.51 -0.98 -15.01
C GLN A 80 4.98 -1.00 -14.77
N PRO A 81 4.45 -2.00 -14.03
CA PRO A 81 3.01 -2.12 -13.77
C PRO A 81 2.38 -0.86 -13.15
N LYS A 82 3.12 -0.19 -12.25
CA LYS A 82 2.69 1.06 -11.62
C LYS A 82 2.45 2.20 -12.62
N GLN A 83 3.23 2.26 -13.71
CA GLN A 83 3.01 3.28 -14.74
C GLN A 83 1.75 3.02 -15.56
N ARG A 84 1.37 1.75 -15.76
CA ARG A 84 0.10 1.40 -16.42
C ARG A 84 -1.11 1.90 -15.62
N VAL A 85 -1.05 1.79 -14.30
CA VAL A 85 -2.09 2.31 -13.41
C VAL A 85 -2.22 3.84 -13.52
N LEU A 86 -1.10 4.56 -13.63
CA LEU A 86 -1.12 6.02 -13.89
C LEU A 86 -1.66 6.34 -15.27
N LEU A 87 -1.25 5.60 -16.29
CA LEU A 87 -1.72 5.80 -17.66
C LEU A 87 -3.23 5.61 -17.73
N GLU A 88 -3.76 4.56 -17.10
CA GLU A 88 -5.20 4.31 -17.01
C GLU A 88 -5.93 5.45 -16.29
N LEU A 89 -5.39 5.97 -15.19
CA LEU A 89 -5.93 7.15 -14.52
C LEU A 89 -6.01 8.37 -15.45
N TYR A 90 -4.94 8.68 -16.18
CA TYR A 90 -4.91 9.83 -17.09
C TYR A 90 -5.80 9.63 -18.31
N THR A 91 -5.85 8.43 -18.88
CA THR A 91 -6.75 8.08 -19.99
C THR A 91 -8.20 8.25 -19.56
N ASN A 92 -8.58 7.74 -18.38
CA ASN A 92 -9.92 7.89 -17.84
C ASN A 92 -10.31 9.37 -17.63
N LEU A 93 -9.36 10.22 -17.23
CA LEU A 93 -9.59 11.66 -17.13
C LEU A 93 -9.86 12.30 -18.49
N VAL A 94 -9.08 11.95 -19.52
CA VAL A 94 -9.31 12.44 -20.89
C VAL A 94 -10.68 12.00 -21.39
N LEU A 95 -11.05 10.75 -21.18
CA LEU A 95 -12.36 10.22 -21.59
C LEU A 95 -13.50 10.95 -20.87
N PHE A 96 -13.36 11.21 -19.57
CA PHE A 96 -14.31 12.03 -18.81
C PHE A 96 -14.42 13.45 -19.38
N CYS A 97 -13.29 14.10 -19.71
CA CYS A 97 -13.30 15.44 -20.30
C CYS A 97 -14.02 15.46 -21.65
N LYS A 98 -13.82 14.43 -22.48
CA LYS A 98 -14.50 14.29 -23.78
C LYS A 98 -16.00 14.09 -23.62
N ASP A 99 -16.43 13.23 -22.70
CA ASP A 99 -17.84 12.99 -22.38
C ASP A 99 -18.54 14.27 -21.89
N ARG A 100 -17.83 15.12 -21.13
CA ARG A 100 -18.34 16.40 -20.62
C ARG A 100 -18.08 17.59 -21.55
N HIS A 101 -17.53 17.36 -22.74
CA HIS A 101 -17.20 18.40 -23.74
C HIS A 101 -16.31 19.53 -23.19
N PHE A 102 -15.33 19.20 -22.36
CA PHE A 102 -14.34 20.17 -21.88
C PHE A 102 -13.40 20.59 -23.00
N ASN A 103 -12.95 21.84 -22.97
CA ASN A 103 -11.96 22.36 -23.92
C ASN A 103 -10.54 21.82 -23.63
N ARG A 104 -9.59 22.15 -24.50
CA ARG A 104 -8.20 21.67 -24.42
C ARG A 104 -7.50 22.18 -23.17
N GLU A 105 -7.70 23.45 -22.86
CA GLU A 105 -7.15 24.14 -21.69
C GLU A 105 -7.66 23.48 -20.40
N GLN A 106 -8.97 23.26 -20.29
CA GLN A 106 -9.65 22.60 -19.19
C GLN A 106 -9.12 21.17 -18.98
N THR A 107 -8.98 20.41 -20.06
CA THR A 107 -8.46 19.03 -20.00
C THR A 107 -7.00 19.00 -19.53
N SER A 108 -6.15 19.87 -20.09
CA SER A 108 -4.74 19.99 -19.69
C SER A 108 -4.60 20.37 -18.21
N VAL A 109 -5.37 21.36 -17.76
CA VAL A 109 -5.39 21.80 -16.37
C VAL A 109 -5.88 20.69 -15.44
N LEU A 110 -6.99 20.02 -15.78
CA LEU A 110 -7.56 18.97 -14.93
C LEU A 110 -6.57 17.82 -14.73
N ILE A 111 -5.90 17.37 -15.80
CA ILE A 111 -4.87 16.35 -15.70
C ILE A 111 -3.73 16.81 -14.78
N SER A 112 -3.30 18.06 -14.92
CA SER A 112 -2.26 18.66 -14.07
C SER A 112 -2.68 18.72 -12.60
N ILE A 113 -3.93 19.10 -12.31
CA ILE A 113 -4.49 19.11 -10.94
C ILE A 113 -4.43 17.71 -10.33
N ILE A 114 -4.95 16.69 -11.03
CA ILE A 114 -4.98 15.33 -10.52
C ILE A 114 -3.57 14.76 -10.34
N LYS A 115 -2.66 15.05 -11.27
CA LYS A 115 -1.24 14.67 -11.14
C LYS A 115 -0.60 15.28 -9.88
N ASN A 116 -0.83 16.57 -9.62
CA ASN A 116 -0.32 17.25 -8.43
C ASN A 116 -0.91 16.66 -7.14
N VAL A 117 -2.21 16.40 -7.12
CA VAL A 117 -2.87 15.77 -5.97
C VAL A 117 -2.34 14.34 -5.77
N HIS A 118 -2.12 13.59 -6.85
CA HIS A 118 -1.56 12.24 -6.77
C HIS A 118 -0.13 12.24 -6.24
N GLN A 119 0.70 13.18 -6.68
CA GLN A 119 2.05 13.33 -6.16
C GLN A 119 2.03 13.65 -4.66
N PHE A 120 1.25 14.65 -4.24
CA PHE A 120 1.09 14.99 -2.83
C PHE A 120 0.56 13.81 -1.99
N ASN A 121 -0.35 13.02 -2.56
CA ASN A 121 -0.87 11.82 -1.92
C ASN A 121 0.25 10.81 -1.64
N THR A 122 1.18 10.60 -2.57
CA THR A 122 2.17 9.50 -2.50
C THR A 122 3.48 9.91 -1.82
N GLU A 123 3.68 11.20 -1.54
CA GLU A 123 4.83 11.74 -0.80
C GLU A 123 4.91 11.27 0.66
N THR A 124 3.83 10.76 1.24
CA THR A 124 3.78 10.29 2.63
C THR A 124 3.06 8.95 2.74
N PRO A 125 3.52 8.02 3.60
CA PRO A 125 2.76 6.80 3.92
C PRO A 125 1.55 7.06 4.81
N LEU A 126 1.48 8.24 5.42
CA LEU A 126 0.41 8.60 6.34
C LEU A 126 -0.89 8.88 5.60
N ASN A 127 -2.02 8.72 6.29
CA ASN A 127 -3.30 9.07 5.72
C ASN A 127 -3.43 10.60 5.56
N ASN A 128 -3.59 11.07 4.33
CA ASN A 128 -3.79 12.47 3.99
C ASN A 128 -5.03 12.71 3.10
N THR A 129 -6.07 11.86 3.22
CA THR A 129 -7.32 11.96 2.44
C THR A 129 -7.94 13.36 2.50
N ASP A 130 -8.14 13.93 3.69
CA ASP A 130 -8.75 15.25 3.86
C ASP A 130 -7.90 16.36 3.24
N HIS A 131 -6.57 16.25 3.36
CA HIS A 131 -5.63 17.18 2.74
C HIS A 131 -5.66 17.07 1.21
N CYS A 132 -5.73 15.86 0.64
CA CYS A 132 -5.85 15.64 -0.79
C CYS A 132 -7.15 16.23 -1.36
N LEU A 133 -8.28 16.06 -0.66
CA LEU A 133 -9.56 16.63 -1.06
C LEU A 133 -9.54 18.17 -0.98
N THR A 134 -8.98 18.71 0.10
CA THR A 134 -8.81 20.15 0.29
C THR A 134 -7.92 20.74 -0.80
N TYR A 135 -6.78 20.10 -1.07
CA TYR A 135 -5.83 20.55 -2.10
C TYR A 135 -6.44 20.52 -3.51
N CYS A 136 -7.18 19.46 -3.84
CA CYS A 136 -7.93 19.39 -5.09
C CYS A 136 -8.96 20.53 -5.20
N SER A 137 -9.69 20.80 -4.13
CA SER A 137 -10.70 21.88 -4.08
C SER A 137 -10.06 23.27 -4.24
N GLU A 138 -8.93 23.53 -3.58
CA GLU A 138 -8.19 24.77 -3.70
C GLU A 138 -7.62 24.98 -5.10
N LEU A 139 -7.06 23.92 -5.71
CA LEU A 139 -6.59 23.97 -7.08
C LEU A 139 -7.74 24.26 -8.06
N LEU A 140 -8.90 23.62 -7.90
CA LEU A 140 -10.07 23.90 -8.74
C LEU A 140 -10.56 25.33 -8.57
N LEU A 141 -10.64 25.84 -7.33
CA LEU A 141 -11.03 27.23 -7.06
C LEU A 141 -10.08 28.23 -7.74
N CYS A 142 -8.78 27.95 -7.82
CA CYS A 142 -7.82 28.77 -8.55
C CYS A 142 -8.07 28.82 -10.06
N HIS A 143 -8.85 27.90 -10.61
CA HIS A 143 -9.18 27.82 -12.03
C HIS A 143 -10.66 28.10 -12.31
N SER A 144 -11.42 28.58 -11.32
CA SER A 144 -12.85 28.92 -11.44
C SER A 144 -13.19 30.35 -11.04
N VAL A 145 -12.21 31.12 -10.58
CA VAL A 145 -12.42 32.49 -10.11
C VAL A 145 -11.46 33.41 -10.83
N ARG A 146 -11.97 34.55 -11.33
CA ARG A 146 -11.16 35.51 -12.08
C ARG A 146 -10.38 36.47 -11.17
N ARG A 147 -9.12 36.16 -10.83
CA ARG A 147 -8.18 37.06 -10.13
C ARG A 147 -6.74 36.90 -10.65
N PRO A 148 -6.42 37.33 -11.89
CA PRO A 148 -5.04 37.33 -12.37
C PRO A 148 -4.12 38.16 -11.45
N PRO A 149 -2.87 37.74 -11.18
CA PRO A 149 -2.16 36.57 -11.71
C PRO A 149 -2.42 35.25 -10.95
N PHE A 150 -3.20 35.25 -9.87
CA PHE A 150 -3.31 34.12 -8.94
C PHE A 150 -4.34 33.08 -9.36
N SER A 151 -5.39 33.49 -10.06
CA SER A 151 -6.46 32.59 -10.49
C SER A 151 -7.02 32.97 -11.86
N ILE A 152 -7.50 31.97 -12.58
CA ILE A 152 -8.11 32.10 -13.90
C ILE A 152 -9.56 31.61 -13.87
N ASP A 153 -10.38 32.12 -14.78
CA ASP A 153 -11.79 31.73 -14.93
C ASP A 153 -11.91 30.72 -16.08
N LEU A 154 -11.56 29.46 -15.77
CA LEU A 154 -11.51 28.39 -16.76
C LEU A 154 -12.67 27.40 -16.61
N PHE A 155 -13.07 27.08 -15.39
CA PHE A 155 -14.19 26.17 -15.11
C PHE A 155 -15.40 26.91 -14.53
N SER A 156 -16.58 26.60 -15.05
CA SER A 156 -17.83 27.06 -14.45
C SER A 156 -18.12 26.35 -13.13
N SER A 157 -19.00 26.93 -12.30
CA SER A 157 -19.43 26.30 -11.03
C SER A 157 -20.04 24.90 -11.24
N GLU A 158 -20.73 24.67 -12.36
CA GLU A 158 -21.28 23.37 -12.69
C GLU A 158 -20.17 22.36 -13.00
N GLN A 159 -19.19 22.76 -13.83
CA GLN A 159 -18.05 21.93 -14.18
C GLN A 159 -17.22 21.55 -12.96
N VAL A 160 -17.00 22.48 -12.02
CA VAL A 160 -16.30 22.20 -10.75
C VAL A 160 -17.01 21.09 -9.97
N THR A 161 -18.34 21.18 -9.88
CA THR A 161 -19.14 20.17 -9.16
C THR A 161 -19.03 18.80 -9.83
N GLN A 162 -19.09 18.76 -11.16
CA GLN A 162 -18.90 17.54 -11.93
C GLN A 162 -17.51 16.93 -11.73
N ILE A 163 -16.46 17.77 -11.74
CA ILE A 163 -15.07 17.35 -11.53
C ILE A 163 -14.88 16.80 -10.11
N LEU A 164 -15.37 17.49 -9.08
CA LEU A 164 -15.26 17.03 -7.69
C LEU A 164 -16.00 15.71 -7.49
N SER A 165 -17.22 15.59 -8.04
CA SER A 165 -17.97 14.33 -7.99
C SER A 165 -17.22 13.19 -8.67
N TYR A 166 -16.64 13.43 -9.85
CA TYR A 166 -15.80 12.46 -10.54
C TYR A 166 -14.60 12.06 -9.69
N PHE A 167 -13.84 13.04 -9.20
CA PHE A 167 -12.63 12.83 -8.38
C PHE A 167 -12.90 12.01 -7.11
N ILE A 168 -14.00 12.29 -6.41
CA ILE A 168 -14.39 11.54 -5.21
C ILE A 168 -14.75 10.09 -5.58
N ASN A 169 -15.52 9.91 -6.65
CA ASN A 169 -16.04 8.59 -7.03
C ASN A 169 -15.05 7.69 -7.75
N THR A 170 -13.99 8.24 -8.34
CA THR A 170 -12.95 7.48 -9.05
C THR A 170 -11.67 7.45 -8.23
N TYR A 171 -11.00 8.59 -8.09
CA TYR A 171 -9.68 8.67 -7.49
C TYR A 171 -9.70 8.42 -5.97
N MET A 172 -10.51 9.16 -5.22
CA MET A 172 -10.58 9.00 -3.75
C MET A 172 -11.18 7.66 -3.32
N ARG A 173 -12.14 7.12 -4.07
CA ARG A 173 -12.69 5.77 -3.84
C ARG A 173 -11.59 4.70 -3.86
N HIS A 174 -10.57 4.88 -4.68
CA HIS A 174 -9.43 3.96 -4.81
C HIS A 174 -8.16 4.49 -4.11
N TYR A 175 -8.31 5.37 -3.12
CA TYR A 175 -7.21 6.02 -2.41
C TYR A 175 -6.16 5.03 -1.87
N PHE A 176 -6.58 3.97 -1.18
CA PHE A 176 -5.66 2.99 -0.59
C PHE A 176 -4.88 2.19 -1.65
N LEU A 177 -5.47 1.97 -2.83
CA LEU A 177 -4.77 1.32 -3.95
C LEU A 177 -3.61 2.21 -4.42
N TYR A 178 -3.87 3.51 -4.61
CA TYR A 178 -2.82 4.45 -4.99
C TYR A 178 -1.74 4.58 -3.91
N LYS A 179 -2.11 4.64 -2.63
CA LYS A 179 -1.13 4.61 -1.53
C LYS A 179 -0.26 3.36 -1.59
N TYR A 180 -0.88 2.19 -1.70
CA TYR A 180 -0.15 0.93 -1.70
C TYR A 180 0.87 0.81 -2.85
N ILE A 181 0.50 1.26 -4.06
CA ILE A 181 1.36 1.10 -5.25
C ILE A 181 2.49 2.13 -5.31
N PHE A 182 2.23 3.36 -4.84
CA PHE A 182 3.09 4.51 -5.15
C PHE A 182 3.79 5.13 -3.95
N THR A 183 3.45 4.73 -2.72
CA THR A 183 4.15 5.23 -1.52
C THR A 183 5.52 4.57 -1.41
N PRO A 184 6.60 5.35 -1.21
CA PRO A 184 7.91 4.79 -0.91
C PRO A 184 7.89 3.97 0.39
N GLU A 185 8.55 2.82 0.41
CA GLU A 185 8.74 2.06 1.64
C GLU A 185 9.61 2.86 2.63
N VAL A 186 9.11 3.05 3.85
CA VAL A 186 9.85 3.69 4.95
C VAL A 186 10.29 2.60 5.93
N GLN A 187 11.60 2.40 6.06
CA GLN A 187 12.17 1.55 7.11
C GLN A 187 12.48 2.38 8.34
N LEU A 188 11.87 2.03 9.47
CA LEU A 188 12.17 2.64 10.76
C LEU A 188 13.23 1.80 11.48
N ASP A 189 14.44 2.34 11.59
CA ASP A 189 15.51 1.75 12.40
C ASP A 189 15.41 2.29 13.84
N ILE A 190 14.97 1.43 14.77
CA ILE A 190 14.77 1.81 16.17
C ILE A 190 16.00 1.38 16.96
N SER A 191 16.81 2.36 17.36
CA SER A 191 17.88 2.16 18.35
C SER A 191 17.37 2.52 19.74
N LEU A 192 17.37 1.54 20.66
CA LEU A 192 16.95 1.73 22.04
C LEU A 192 18.19 1.77 22.94
N SER A 193 18.40 2.88 23.64
CA SER A 193 19.35 2.98 24.76
C SER A 193 18.60 2.91 26.09
N TYR A 194 18.79 1.84 26.86
CA TYR A 194 18.16 1.72 28.17
C TYR A 194 19.06 2.36 29.23
N ILE A 195 18.54 3.39 29.93
CA ILE A 195 19.24 3.99 31.07
C ILE A 195 18.81 3.21 32.32
N GLY A 196 19.74 2.53 32.99
CA GLY A 196 19.48 1.83 34.26
C GLY A 196 19.96 0.38 34.33
N ILE A 197 20.56 -0.16 33.27
CA ILE A 197 21.43 -1.33 33.40
C ILE A 197 22.85 -0.75 33.61
N PRO A 198 23.54 -1.05 34.71
CA PRO A 198 24.96 -0.70 34.82
C PRO A 198 25.67 -1.28 33.60
N GLU A 199 26.47 -0.45 32.92
CA GLU A 199 27.32 -0.88 31.81
C GLU A 199 28.41 -1.82 32.35
N ASP A 200 28.06 -3.08 32.61
CA ASP A 200 29.00 -4.19 32.60
C ASP A 200 29.08 -4.72 31.17
N THR A 201 29.53 -3.87 30.26
CA THR A 201 30.21 -4.33 29.06
C THR A 201 31.46 -3.50 28.94
N ASP A 202 32.49 -4.00 29.62
CA ASP A 202 33.87 -3.74 29.25
C ASP A 202 33.98 -3.79 27.73
N THR A 203 34.38 -2.66 27.19
CA THR A 203 34.91 -2.57 25.84
C THR A 203 36.22 -3.37 25.85
N GLU A 204 36.14 -4.67 25.63
CA GLU A 204 37.29 -5.47 25.25
C GLU A 204 37.27 -5.66 23.73
N GLU A 205 38.01 -4.78 23.05
CA GLU A 205 38.69 -5.16 21.82
C GLU A 205 39.70 -6.27 22.15
N THR A 206 39.25 -7.53 22.19
CA THR A 206 40.17 -8.65 22.06
C THR A 206 39.55 -9.82 21.33
N ALA A 207 40.31 -10.30 20.36
CA ALA A 207 40.00 -11.47 19.55
C ALA A 207 39.77 -12.74 20.39
N GLN A 208 38.89 -13.60 19.85
CA GLN A 208 38.80 -15.05 20.06
C GLN A 208 38.23 -15.61 21.39
N SER A 209 37.16 -16.40 21.19
CA SER A 209 36.77 -17.62 21.93
C SER A 209 36.15 -17.44 23.33
N GLY A 210 34.83 -17.62 23.44
CA GLY A 210 34.14 -17.78 24.72
C GLY A 210 32.64 -18.03 24.58
N SER A 211 32.18 -19.19 25.04
CA SER A 211 30.79 -19.70 24.96
C SER A 211 29.75 -18.71 25.51
N SER A 212 28.75 -18.36 24.69
CA SER A 212 27.59 -17.56 25.11
C SER A 212 26.45 -18.47 25.61
N PRO A 213 25.68 -18.09 26.65
CA PRO A 213 24.49 -18.83 27.10
C PRO A 213 23.47 -19.14 25.98
N LYS A 214 23.52 -18.37 24.88
CA LYS A 214 22.68 -18.55 23.69
C LYS A 214 23.04 -19.79 22.86
N SER A 215 24.30 -20.25 22.89
CA SER A 215 24.69 -21.50 22.22
C SER A 215 24.18 -22.72 22.99
N GLU A 216 24.25 -22.71 24.32
CA GLU A 216 23.76 -23.83 25.14
C GLU A 216 22.26 -24.04 24.99
N LEU A 217 21.47 -22.96 25.03
CA LEU A 217 20.03 -23.04 24.86
C LEU A 217 19.64 -23.55 23.46
N LYS A 218 20.38 -23.13 22.42
CA LYS A 218 20.16 -23.60 21.05
C LYS A 218 20.48 -25.10 20.91
N THR A 219 21.52 -25.58 21.58
CA THR A 219 21.89 -27.00 21.60
C THR A 219 20.85 -27.84 22.35
N ILE A 220 20.32 -27.35 23.48
CA ILE A 220 19.27 -28.05 24.24
C ILE A 220 17.99 -28.16 23.41
N VAL A 221 17.53 -27.06 22.80
CA VAL A 221 16.32 -27.07 21.96
C VAL A 221 16.49 -27.98 20.74
N GLN A 222 17.65 -27.97 20.09
CA GLN A 222 17.91 -28.87 18.95
C GLN A 222 17.96 -30.35 19.35
N LYS A 223 18.46 -30.66 20.54
CA LYS A 223 18.50 -32.03 21.05
C LYS A 223 17.08 -32.53 21.36
N GLU A 224 16.28 -31.74 22.04
CA GLU A 224 14.90 -32.13 22.41
C GLU A 224 14.03 -32.34 21.16
N VAL A 225 14.14 -31.44 20.17
CA VAL A 225 13.42 -31.57 18.90
C VAL A 225 13.85 -32.83 18.15
N ARG A 226 15.14 -33.18 18.17
CA ARG A 226 15.65 -34.39 17.52
C ARG A 226 15.11 -35.65 18.19
N ASP A 227 15.13 -35.68 19.52
CA ASP A 227 14.69 -36.85 20.30
C ASP A 227 13.18 -37.09 20.11
N GLU A 228 12.36 -36.03 20.08
CA GLU A 228 10.92 -36.16 19.85
C GLU A 228 10.59 -36.56 18.40
N VAL A 229 11.33 -36.04 17.40
CA VAL A 229 11.19 -36.47 16.01
C VAL A 229 11.53 -37.96 15.86
N MET A 230 12.59 -38.42 16.53
CA MET A 230 12.98 -39.83 16.50
C MET A 230 11.90 -40.71 17.13
N ARG A 231 11.35 -40.30 18.28
CA ARG A 231 10.28 -41.02 18.98
C ARG A 231 9.01 -41.12 18.14
N LEU A 232 8.58 -40.01 17.53
CA LEU A 232 7.41 -39.96 16.65
C LEU A 232 7.61 -40.81 15.39
N SER A 233 8.81 -40.80 14.79
CA SER A 233 9.11 -41.64 13.63
C SER A 233 9.02 -43.13 13.97
N ALA A 234 9.55 -43.55 15.13
CA ALA A 234 9.48 -44.93 15.57
C ALA A 234 8.02 -45.37 15.83
N GLN A 235 7.22 -44.48 16.44
CA GLN A 235 5.80 -44.77 16.70
C GLN A 235 4.97 -44.87 15.40
N LEU A 236 5.22 -44.01 14.42
CA LEU A 236 4.58 -44.08 13.11
C LEU A 236 4.97 -45.37 12.38
N GLN A 237 6.25 -45.73 12.40
CA GLN A 237 6.75 -46.94 11.76
C GLN A 237 6.13 -48.19 12.40
N GLN A 238 6.02 -48.23 13.74
CA GLN A 238 5.32 -49.31 14.44
C GLN A 238 3.85 -49.42 14.01
N ARG A 239 3.12 -48.29 13.97
CA ARG A 239 1.70 -48.33 13.55
C ARG A 239 1.52 -48.80 12.11
N LEU A 240 2.42 -48.42 11.22
CA LEU A 240 2.41 -48.89 9.83
C LEU A 240 2.68 -50.39 9.76
N GLN A 241 3.63 -50.89 10.55
CA GLN A 241 3.93 -52.32 10.62
C GLN A 241 2.74 -53.11 11.17
N ASP A 242 2.17 -52.68 12.30
CA ASP A 242 0.99 -53.33 12.89
C ASP A 242 -0.20 -53.35 11.92
N SER A 243 -0.40 -52.26 11.16
CA SER A 243 -1.43 -52.20 10.13
C SER A 243 -1.15 -53.15 8.96
N ALA A 244 0.10 -53.29 8.54
CA ALA A 244 0.49 -54.21 7.48
C ALA A 244 0.27 -55.66 7.91
N ASP A 245 0.63 -56.00 9.15
CA ASP A 245 0.45 -57.34 9.72
C ASP A 245 -1.04 -57.68 9.93
N GLN A 246 -1.87 -56.69 10.29
CA GLN A 246 -3.32 -56.86 10.35
C GLN A 246 -3.93 -57.17 8.97
N LEU A 247 -3.49 -56.45 7.92
CA LEU A 247 -3.92 -56.71 6.55
C LEU A 247 -3.48 -58.10 6.08
N ASN A 248 -2.23 -58.49 6.31
CA ASN A 248 -1.73 -59.81 5.95
C ASN A 248 -2.50 -60.93 6.66
N ASN A 249 -2.78 -60.78 7.96
CA ASN A 249 -3.59 -61.75 8.70
C ASN A 249 -5.03 -61.83 8.20
N ALA A 250 -5.64 -60.71 7.80
CA ALA A 250 -6.98 -60.69 7.22
C ALA A 250 -7.01 -61.41 5.85
N ILE A 251 -5.98 -61.19 5.02
CA ILE A 251 -5.80 -61.87 3.73
C ILE A 251 -5.68 -63.38 3.95
N SER A 252 -4.79 -63.84 4.84
CA SER A 252 -4.62 -65.28 5.11
C SER A 252 -5.91 -65.95 5.63
N LYS A 253 -6.68 -65.26 6.48
CA LYS A 253 -7.99 -65.78 6.95
C LYS A 253 -8.99 -65.94 5.80
N LEU A 254 -9.02 -64.99 4.86
CA LEU A 254 -9.87 -65.07 3.67
C LEU A 254 -9.43 -66.21 2.75
N GLU A 255 -8.12 -66.40 2.55
CA GLU A 255 -7.57 -67.49 1.75
C GLU A 255 -7.91 -68.87 2.33
N THR A 256 -7.81 -69.05 3.66
CA THR A 256 -8.22 -70.30 4.33
C THR A 256 -9.72 -70.57 4.20
N ASN A 257 -10.55 -69.53 4.27
CA ASN A 257 -12.00 -69.67 4.12
C ASN A 257 -12.43 -70.01 2.68
N ILE A 258 -11.64 -69.59 1.68
CA ILE A 258 -11.86 -69.95 0.27
C ILE A 258 -11.48 -71.42 0.02
N GLN A 259 -10.39 -71.92 0.63
CA GLN A 259 -9.97 -73.33 0.51
C GLN A 259 -10.94 -74.31 1.20
N ILE A 260 -11.61 -73.91 2.28
CA ILE A 260 -12.60 -74.75 3.00
C ILE A 260 -13.96 -74.83 2.26
N LYS A 261 -14.22 -73.92 1.30
CA LYS A 261 -15.49 -73.84 0.55
C LYS A 261 -15.45 -74.51 -0.84
N LYS A 262 -14.36 -75.20 -1.18
CA LYS A 262 -14.18 -75.97 -2.41
C LYS A 262 -14.15 -77.46 -2.10
#